data_AF-A9DW10-F1
#
_entry.id   AF-A9DW10-F1
#
_cell.length_a   1.000
_cell.length_b   1.000
_cell.length_c   1.000
_cell.angle_alpha   90.00
_cell.angle_beta   90.00
_cell.angle_gamma   90.00
#
_symmetry.space_group_name_H-M   'P 1'
#
loop_
_entity.id
_entity.type
_entity.pdbx_description
1 polymer ?
#
loop_
_entity_poly.entity_id
_entity_poly.type
_entity_poly.pdbx_seq_one_letter_code
_entity_poly.pdbx_strand_id
1 'polypeptide(L)'
;MYHSEDYKSLKKRMLELFDNPTTVVADRSGRSQPTVTKFFKQVSIRHSSWLSIYEACIELVEEQETRLKQLYEKSSKLIKKEDSVHSKEQ
;
A
#
# COMPACT_ATOMS: atom_id res chain seq x y z
N MET A 1 -1.72 -5.64 -22.74
CA MET A 1 -1.14 -6.59 -21.78
C MET A 1 -0.45 -5.72 -20.73
N TYR A 2 -0.86 -5.77 -19.45
CA TYR A 2 -0.34 -4.87 -18.42
C TYR A 2 1.19 -4.88 -18.43
N HIS A 3 1.82 -3.69 -18.44
CA HIS A 3 3.26 -3.58 -18.57
C HIS A 3 3.93 -4.28 -17.38
N SER A 4 4.84 -5.20 -17.67
CA SER A 4 5.52 -6.01 -16.64
C SER A 4 6.27 -5.14 -15.62
N GLU A 5 6.65 -3.93 -16.02
CA GLU A 5 7.23 -2.86 -15.20
C GLU A 5 6.26 -2.37 -14.10
N ASP A 6 4.99 -2.14 -14.44
CA ASP A 6 3.97 -1.63 -13.52
C ASP A 6 3.71 -2.65 -12.39
N TYR A 7 3.60 -3.92 -12.77
CA TYR A 7 3.40 -5.01 -11.81
C TYR A 7 4.59 -5.16 -10.85
N LYS A 8 5.83 -5.09 -11.34
CA LYS A 8 7.03 -5.19 -10.48
C LYS A 8 7.06 -4.05 -9.46
N SER A 9 6.76 -2.84 -9.91
CA SER A 9 6.73 -1.65 -9.06
C SER A 9 5.65 -1.76 -8.00
N LEU A 10 4.44 -2.17 -8.39
CA LEU A 10 3.32 -2.40 -7.46
C LEU A 10 3.65 -3.49 -6.43
N LYS A 11 4.19 -4.63 -6.86
CA LYS A 11 4.60 -5.71 -5.95
C LYS A 11 5.65 -5.23 -4.94
N LYS A 12 6.66 -4.49 -5.40
CA LYS A 12 7.68 -3.93 -4.52
C LYS A 12 7.02 -3.01 -3.48
N ARG A 13 6.12 -2.14 -3.92
CA ARG A 13 5.43 -1.20 -3.04
C ARG A 13 4.56 -1.89 -1.99
N MET A 14 3.83 -2.93 -2.38
CA MET A 14 3.06 -3.77 -1.46
C MET A 14 3.94 -4.41 -0.37
N LEU A 15 5.14 -4.87 -0.72
CA LEU A 15 6.08 -5.48 0.23
C LEU A 15 6.73 -4.46 1.17
N GLU A 16 6.85 -3.20 0.76
CA GLU A 16 7.36 -2.11 1.60
C GLU A 16 6.31 -1.58 2.59
N LEU A 17 5.04 -1.57 2.18
CA LEU A 17 3.97 -0.93 2.95
C LEU A 17 3.23 -1.88 3.89
N PHE A 18 3.32 -3.20 3.67
CA PHE A 18 2.55 -4.19 4.41
C PHE A 18 3.43 -5.38 4.82
N ASP A 19 3.36 -5.76 6.11
CA ASP A 19 4.08 -6.93 6.63
C ASP A 19 3.56 -8.25 6.05
N ASN A 20 2.25 -8.32 5.77
CA ASN A 20 1.61 -9.50 5.17
C ASN A 20 0.69 -9.10 4.01
N PRO A 21 1.26 -8.75 2.85
CA PRO A 21 0.48 -8.26 1.71
C PRO A 21 -0.44 -9.36 1.14
N THR A 22 -0.10 -10.64 1.30
CA THR A 22 -0.93 -11.74 0.80
C THR A 22 -2.27 -11.80 1.54
N THR A 23 -2.26 -11.66 2.86
CA THR A 23 -3.49 -11.67 3.65
C THR A 23 -4.33 -10.44 3.38
N VAL A 24 -3.76 -9.24 3.43
CA VAL A 24 -4.52 -7.99 3.23
C VAL A 24 -5.16 -7.93 1.84
N VAL A 25 -4.43 -8.38 0.80
CA VAL A 25 -4.97 -8.43 -0.56
C VAL A 25 -6.04 -9.51 -0.72
N ALA A 26 -5.89 -10.66 -0.05
CA ALA A 26 -6.92 -11.70 -0.07
C ALA A 26 -8.25 -11.18 0.48
N ASP A 27 -8.18 -10.48 1.62
CA ASP A 27 -9.35 -9.88 2.27
C ASP A 27 -10.00 -8.81 1.38
N ARG A 28 -9.20 -7.91 0.78
CA ARG A 28 -9.70 -6.86 -0.12
C ARG A 28 -10.29 -7.40 -1.42
N SER A 29 -9.60 -8.34 -2.06
CA SER A 29 -9.99 -8.85 -3.40
C SER A 29 -11.08 -9.92 -3.36
N GLY A 30 -11.45 -10.41 -2.17
CA GLY A 30 -12.35 -11.55 -2.02
C GLY A 30 -11.79 -12.86 -2.59
N ARG A 31 -10.46 -12.95 -2.74
CA ARG A 31 -9.78 -14.15 -3.28
C ARG A 31 -9.08 -14.90 -2.16
N SER A 32 -8.93 -16.22 -2.35
CA SER A 32 -8.20 -17.04 -1.40
C SER A 32 -6.71 -16.64 -1.34
N GLN A 33 -6.10 -16.74 -0.16
CA GLN A 33 -4.66 -16.51 0.02
C GLN A 33 -3.78 -17.35 -0.92
N PRO A 34 -4.09 -18.63 -1.23
CA PRO A 34 -3.35 -19.37 -2.25
C PRO A 34 -3.40 -18.74 -3.65
N THR A 35 -4.53 -18.17 -4.06
CA THR A 35 -4.66 -17.48 -5.35
C THR A 35 -3.84 -16.20 -5.37
N VAL A 36 -3.88 -15.42 -4.28
CA VAL A 36 -3.07 -14.20 -4.13
C VAL A 36 -1.57 -14.53 -4.07
N THR A 37 -1.20 -15.63 -3.41
CA THR A 37 0.19 -16.13 -3.40
C THR A 37 0.66 -16.46 -4.81
N LYS A 38 -0.18 -17.12 -5.62
CA LYS A 38 0.14 -17.40 -7.03
C LYS A 38 0.34 -16.12 -7.83
N PHE A 39 -0.51 -15.11 -7.63
CA PHE A 39 -0.33 -13.78 -8.22
C PHE A 39 1.05 -13.19 -7.88
N PHE A 40 1.40 -13.08 -6.60
CA PHE A 40 2.70 -12.52 -6.19
C PHE A 40 3.90 -13.35 -6.68
N LYS A 41 3.74 -14.66 -6.84
CA LYS A 41 4.74 -15.57 -7.42
C LYS A 41 4.76 -15.58 -8.96
N GLN A 42 3.93 -14.76 -9.62
CA GLN A 42 3.77 -14.72 -11.07
C GLN A 42 3.39 -16.08 -11.68
N VAL A 43 2.72 -16.92 -10.89
CA VAL A 43 2.15 -18.18 -11.36
C VAL A 43 0.85 -17.86 -12.10
N SER A 44 0.62 -18.54 -13.22
CA SER A 44 -0.59 -18.37 -14.02
C SER A 44 -1.85 -18.60 -13.17
N ILE A 45 -2.79 -17.66 -13.28
CA ILE A 45 -4.10 -17.68 -12.64
C ILE A 45 -5.17 -17.19 -13.64
N ARG A 46 -6.45 -17.43 -13.33
CA ARG A 46 -7.55 -16.93 -14.16
C ARG A 46 -7.48 -15.42 -14.26
N HIS A 47 -7.71 -14.89 -15.46
CA HIS A 47 -7.63 -13.45 -15.73
C HIS A 47 -8.53 -12.62 -14.81
N SER A 48 -9.77 -13.07 -14.54
CA SER A 48 -10.67 -12.40 -13.60
C SER A 48 -10.12 -12.33 -12.18
N SER A 49 -9.42 -13.38 -11.72
CA SER A 49 -8.73 -13.34 -10.43
C SER A 49 -7.52 -12.41 -10.47
N TRP A 50 -6.77 -12.41 -11.56
CA TRP A 50 -5.63 -11.51 -11.74
C TRP A 50 -6.06 -10.04 -11.65
N LEU A 51 -7.13 -9.66 -12.36
CA LEU A 51 -7.66 -8.28 -12.32
C LEU A 51 -8.11 -7.88 -10.92
N SER A 52 -8.94 -8.70 -10.26
CA SER A 52 -9.41 -8.38 -8.90
C SER A 52 -8.27 -8.24 -7.89
N ILE A 53 -7.21 -9.03 -8.03
CA ILE A 53 -6.04 -8.96 -7.13
C ILE A 53 -5.21 -7.73 -7.44
N TYR A 54 -5.01 -7.42 -8.73
CA TYR A 54 -4.26 -6.25 -9.16
C TYR A 54 -4.92 -4.94 -8.74
N GLU A 55 -6.23 -4.82 -8.94
CA GLU A 55 -7.05 -3.68 -8.50
C GLU A 55 -6.97 -3.51 -6.98
N ALA A 56 -7.16 -4.59 -6.21
CA ALA A 56 -7.02 -4.56 -4.76
C ALA A 56 -5.64 -4.09 -4.29
N CYS A 57 -4.56 -4.46 -5.00
CA CYS A 57 -3.21 -3.99 -4.66
C CYS A 57 -3.08 -2.47 -4.87
N ILE A 58 -3.66 -1.93 -5.95
CA ILE A 58 -3.61 -0.48 -6.22
C ILE A 58 -4.32 0.28 -5.11
N GLU A 59 -5.57 -0.08 -4.82
CA GLU A 59 -6.37 0.59 -3.79
C GLU A 59 -5.68 0.59 -2.43
N LEU A 60 -5.13 -0.56 -2.02
CA LEU A 60 -4.43 -0.68 -0.74
C LEU A 60 -3.20 0.22 -0.66
N VAL A 61 -2.42 0.31 -1.74
CA VAL A 61 -1.26 1.21 -1.79
C VAL A 61 -1.71 2.68 -1.69
N GLU A 62 -2.70 3.08 -2.48
CA GLU A 62 -3.20 4.46 -2.48
C GLU A 62 -3.73 4.89 -1.10
N GLU A 63 -4.50 4.01 -0.45
CA GLU A 63 -5.02 4.24 0.90
C GLU A 63 -3.88 4.39 1.93
N GLN A 64 -2.89 3.50 1.87
CA GLN A 64 -1.80 3.49 2.83
C GLN A 64 -0.87 4.70 2.64
N GLU A 65 -0.59 5.10 1.40
CA GLU A 65 0.18 6.31 1.11
C GLU A 65 -0.56 7.58 1.53
N THR A 66 -1.86 7.64 1.29
CA THR A 66 -2.71 8.74 1.77
C THR A 66 -2.64 8.85 3.30
N ARG A 67 -2.74 7.72 4.00
CA ARG A 67 -2.61 7.67 5.45
C ARG A 67 -1.24 8.12 5.95
N LEU A 68 -0.16 7.66 5.30
CA LEU A 68 1.20 8.08 5.64
C LEU A 68 1.40 9.58 5.43
N LYS A 69 0.92 10.13 4.30
CA LYS A 69 0.95 11.57 4.03
C LYS A 69 0.25 12.38 5.13
N GLN A 70 -0.94 11.96 5.53
CA GLN A 70 -1.68 12.60 6.63
C GLN A 70 -0.93 12.54 7.96
N LEU A 71 -0.24 11.44 8.25
CA LEU A 71 0.58 11.31 9.46
C LEU A 71 1.79 12.27 9.43
N TYR A 72 2.48 12.37 8.30
CA TYR A 72 3.59 13.32 8.13
C TYR A 72 3.14 14.79 8.21
N GLU A 73 1.98 15.11 7.66
CA GLU A 73 1.41 16.46 7.78
C GLU A 73 1.04 16.78 9.24
N LYS A 74 0.52 15.81 10.00
CA LYS A 74 0.22 15.95 11.42
C LYS A 74 1.48 16.12 12.25
N SER A 75 2.51 15.28 12.05
CA SER A 75 3.77 15.38 12.79
C SER A 75 4.47 16.72 12.52
N SER A 76 4.49 17.17 11.27
CA SER A 76 5.07 18.46 10.89
C SER A 76 4.39 19.65 11.56
N LYS A 77 3.06 19.58 11.79
CA LYS A 77 2.31 20.61 12.51
C LYS A 77 2.60 20.60 14.01
N LEU A 78 2.84 19.43 14.60
CA LEU A 78 3.17 19.30 16.02
C LEU A 78 4.57 19.86 16.31
N ILE A 79 5.57 19.47 15.51
CA ILE A 79 6.96 19.94 15.66
C ILE A 79 7.02 21.48 15.52
N LYS A 80 6.38 22.05 14.50
CA LYS A 80 6.33 23.52 14.31
C LYS A 80 5.64 24.27 15.45
N LYS A 81 4.76 23.60 16.21
CA LYS A 81 4.05 24.22 17.33
C LYS A 81 4.92 24.31 18.58
N GLU A 82 5.83 23.35 18.80
CA GLU A 82 6.80 23.39 19.92
C GLU A 82 7.83 24.50 19.74
N ASP A 83 8.36 24.71 18.51
CA ASP A 83 9.32 25.79 18.24
C ASP A 83 8.74 27.19 18.47
N SER A 84 7.44 27.37 18.21
CA SER A 84 6.76 28.66 18.42
C SER A 84 6.39 28.94 19.88
N VAL A 85 6.38 27.93 20.75
CA VAL A 85 6.10 28.10 22.19
C VAL A 85 7.38 28.46 22.94
N HIS A 86 8.54 27.96 22.52
CA HIS A 86 9.84 28.31 23.13
C HIS A 86 10.36 29.71 22.79
N SER A 87 9.77 30.40 21.80
CA SER A 87 10.18 31.76 21.41
C SER A 87 9.36 32.89 22.07
N LYS A 88 8.54 32.59 23.08
CA LYS A 88 7.72 33.60 23.79
C LYS A 88 8.12 33.85 25.25
N GLU A 89 9.19 33.23 25.73
CA GLU A 89 9.77 33.48 27.05
C GLU A 89 11.24 33.92 26.94
N GLN A 90 11.50 35.04 26.25
CA GLN A 90 12.69 35.88 26.46
C GLN A 90 12.34 37.35 26.23
#